data_AF-A0A414JTF4-F1
#
_entry.id   AF-A0A414JTF4-F1
#
_cell.length_a   1.000
_cell.length_b   1.000
_cell.length_c   1.000
_cell.angle_alpha   90.00
_cell.angle_beta   90.00
_cell.angle_gamma   90.00
#
_symmetry.space_group_name_H-M   'P 1'
#
loop_
_entity.id
_entity.type
_entity.pdbx_description
1 polymer ?
#
loop_
_entity_poly.entity_id
_entity_poly.type
_entity_poly.pdbx_seq_one_letter_code
_entity_poly.pdbx_strand_id
1 'polypeptide(L)'
;MIVPQEIYHPLYEDKEKFIILITGGRGSGKSFNASTFIERLTFEMTPVEKIVHQILYTRYTMVSAGMSIIPEMMEKIDLDGTTKYFKTTKTDIVNKMTKSRIMFRGIKTSSGNQTAKLKSIQGITTFVCDEAEEWTSEDEFDKIMLSIRKKGIQNRIIIIMNPCDSNHFIYKKYIEKTHKLVEIDGVQVQISTHPNVLHIHTTYFDNLENLSPEFLKEVEDIKVSNPEKYGHVVIGRWADVAEGAVFKKWGIVKEFPQECKKVGIGQDFGFTNDPSAAVRCGIIDNRLYVDELFYETDMLSSAIANRLKPFSMKVFADSQDPRLIQEIKNRGVNIYPVDKFPGSIKAGIDKIKDMEFFVTERSYNIITELRKYVWDKDKDGNYINEPVDEYNHLMDAIRYYVLGCLLGRILKPKDLTGIFTH
;
A
#
# COMPACT_ATOMS: atom_id res chain seq x y z
N MET A 1 38.26 -2.85 5.97
CA MET A 1 37.16 -2.50 6.88
C MET A 1 36.29 -1.50 6.18
N ILE A 2 35.00 -1.79 6.09
CA ILE A 2 34.00 -0.99 5.43
C ILE A 2 33.89 0.36 6.15
N VAL A 3 33.84 1.45 5.40
CA VAL A 3 33.51 2.78 5.94
C VAL A 3 32.03 3.03 5.63
N PRO A 4 31.14 3.06 6.63
CA PRO A 4 29.73 3.37 6.41
C PRO A 4 29.59 4.78 5.84
N GLN A 5 28.63 5.00 4.95
CA GLN A 5 28.34 6.36 4.48
C GLN A 5 27.68 7.19 5.59
N GLU A 6 27.92 8.50 5.58
CA GLU A 6 27.54 9.41 6.67
C GLU A 6 26.05 9.35 7.01
N ILE A 7 25.19 9.19 6.00
CA ILE A 7 23.74 9.09 6.17
C ILE A 7 23.33 7.90 7.07
N TYR A 8 24.17 6.87 7.21
CA TYR A 8 23.94 5.70 8.05
C TYR A 8 24.58 5.80 9.45
N HIS A 9 25.37 6.84 9.75
CA HIS A 9 25.92 7.05 11.09
C HIS A 9 24.88 7.00 12.22
N PRO A 10 23.64 7.52 12.05
CA PRO A 10 22.61 7.42 13.08
C PRO A 10 22.29 5.99 13.53
N LEU A 11 22.56 4.95 12.73
CA LEU A 11 22.42 3.55 13.16
C LEU A 11 23.31 3.21 14.36
N TYR A 12 24.50 3.79 14.41
CA TYR A 12 25.51 3.52 15.43
C TYR A 12 25.36 4.42 16.66
N GLU A 13 24.75 5.58 16.49
CA GLU A 13 24.63 6.61 17.53
C GLU A 13 23.30 6.53 18.30
N ASP A 14 22.22 6.08 17.64
CA ASP A 14 20.91 6.02 18.27
C ASP A 14 20.82 4.96 19.37
N LYS A 15 20.39 5.42 20.55
CA LYS A 15 20.19 4.58 21.74
C LYS A 15 18.73 4.55 22.22
N GLU A 16 17.84 5.28 21.56
CA GLU A 16 16.50 5.54 22.07
C GLU A 16 15.40 4.94 21.20
N LYS A 17 15.55 4.95 19.87
CA LYS A 17 14.44 4.59 18.99
C LYS A 17 14.26 3.08 18.97
N PHE A 18 12.99 2.68 19.05
CA PHE A 18 12.59 1.28 18.94
C PHE A 18 12.42 0.86 17.48
N ILE A 19 11.94 1.76 16.62
CA ILE A 19 11.81 1.54 15.18
C ILE A 19 12.90 2.33 14.46
N ILE A 20 13.69 1.64 13.64
CA ILE A 20 14.63 2.22 12.70
C ILE A 20 14.07 1.93 11.31
N LEU A 21 13.60 2.97 10.63
CA LEU A 21 13.07 2.87 9.28
C LEU A 21 14.16 3.33 8.31
N ILE A 22 14.58 2.46 7.40
CA ILE A 22 15.56 2.73 6.36
C ILE A 22 14.83 2.65 5.02
N THR A 23 14.57 3.81 4.41
CA THR A 23 13.89 3.89 3.11
C THR A 23 14.79 4.52 2.05
N GLY A 24 14.40 4.40 0.79
CA GLY A 24 15.17 4.96 -0.31
C GLY A 24 14.89 4.24 -1.62
N GLY A 25 15.21 4.86 -2.75
CA GLY A 25 15.10 4.22 -4.05
C GLY A 25 16.23 3.23 -4.37
N ARG A 26 16.32 2.79 -5.62
CA ARG A 26 17.34 1.83 -6.09
C ARG A 26 18.76 2.42 -6.04
N GLY A 27 19.76 1.56 -5.81
CA GLY A 27 21.18 1.95 -5.82
C GLY A 27 21.68 2.65 -4.54
N SER A 28 20.84 2.80 -3.52
CA SER A 28 21.13 3.56 -2.29
C SER A 28 21.94 2.83 -1.21
N GLY A 29 22.28 1.55 -1.42
CA GLY A 29 23.11 0.79 -0.48
C GLY A 29 22.45 0.43 0.87
N LYS A 30 21.10 0.51 0.98
CA LYS A 30 20.34 0.28 2.22
C LYS A 30 20.66 -1.05 2.90
N SER A 31 20.38 -2.16 2.22
CA SER A 31 20.55 -3.50 2.79
C SER A 31 22.02 -3.80 3.08
N PHE A 32 22.96 -3.24 2.30
CA PHE A 32 24.39 -3.36 2.56
C PHE A 32 24.78 -2.70 3.90
N ASN A 33 24.41 -1.43 4.11
CA ASN A 33 24.76 -0.71 5.34
C ASN A 33 24.05 -1.26 6.58
N ALA A 34 22.75 -1.60 6.45
CA ALA A 34 22.01 -2.21 7.54
C ALA A 34 22.62 -3.57 7.95
N SER A 35 23.01 -4.39 6.96
CA SER A 35 23.71 -5.65 7.20
C SER A 35 25.07 -5.46 7.91
N THR A 36 25.87 -4.49 7.47
CA THR A 36 27.15 -4.14 8.10
C THR A 36 26.94 -3.66 9.54
N PHE A 37 25.92 -2.84 9.79
CA PHE A 37 25.55 -2.46 11.16
C PHE A 37 25.19 -3.68 12.02
N ILE A 38 24.38 -4.61 11.49
CA ILE A 38 23.98 -5.82 12.21
C ILE A 38 25.18 -6.71 12.55
N GLU A 39 26.13 -6.87 11.64
CA GLU A 39 27.39 -7.57 11.89
C GLU A 39 28.14 -6.94 13.07
N ARG A 40 28.34 -5.62 13.03
CA ARG A 40 29.08 -4.88 14.06
C ARG A 40 28.37 -4.86 15.39
N LEU A 41 27.05 -4.78 15.39
CA LEU A 41 26.21 -4.90 16.59
C LEU A 41 26.47 -6.20 17.34
N THR A 42 26.85 -7.27 16.65
CA THR A 42 27.20 -8.53 17.33
C THR A 42 28.44 -8.43 18.22
N PHE A 43 29.28 -7.41 18.06
CA PHE A 43 30.45 -7.14 18.89
C PHE A 43 30.18 -6.19 20.07
N GLU A 44 28.94 -5.72 20.25
CA GLU A 44 28.61 -4.75 21.30
C GLU A 44 29.05 -5.24 22.69
N MET A 45 29.79 -4.41 23.40
CA MET A 45 30.30 -4.68 24.74
C MET A 45 30.52 -3.37 25.49
N THR A 46 30.34 -3.43 26.80
CA THR A 46 30.78 -2.38 27.73
C THR A 46 32.15 -2.76 28.28
N PRO A 47 32.83 -1.87 29.03
CA PRO A 47 34.06 -2.24 29.73
C PRO A 47 33.88 -3.40 30.73
N VAL A 48 32.65 -3.70 31.15
CA VAL A 48 32.33 -4.68 32.20
C VAL A 48 31.65 -5.94 31.68
N GLU A 49 30.91 -5.88 30.57
CA GLU A 49 30.18 -7.04 30.05
C GLU A 49 30.05 -7.05 28.53
N LYS A 50 29.92 -8.25 27.97
CA LYS A 50 29.59 -8.46 26.56
C LYS A 50 28.08 -8.46 26.40
N ILE A 51 27.57 -7.70 25.46
CA ILE A 51 26.14 -7.65 25.18
C ILE A 51 25.80 -8.75 24.17
N VAL A 52 24.88 -9.64 24.56
CA VAL A 52 24.49 -10.79 23.74
C VAL A 52 23.20 -10.48 23.00
N HIS A 53 23.33 -10.18 21.71
CA HIS A 53 22.18 -9.94 20.85
C HIS A 53 21.63 -11.26 20.28
N GLN A 54 20.31 -11.40 20.29
CA GLN A 54 19.59 -12.35 19.46
C GLN A 54 18.89 -11.57 18.35
N ILE A 55 19.45 -11.66 17.15
CA ILE A 55 19.03 -10.88 15.99
C ILE A 55 18.22 -11.80 15.08
N LEU A 56 16.97 -11.47 14.83
CA LEU A 56 16.13 -12.14 13.86
C LEU A 56 16.19 -11.35 12.54
N TYR A 57 16.85 -11.90 11.52
CA TYR A 57 16.93 -11.30 10.20
C TYR A 57 15.96 -12.03 9.25
N THR A 58 15.03 -11.28 8.69
CA THR A 58 14.00 -11.82 7.79
C THR A 58 13.96 -11.07 6.48
N ARG A 59 13.62 -11.79 5.42
CA ARG A 59 13.30 -11.27 4.09
C ARG A 59 12.02 -11.95 3.64
N TYR A 60 11.07 -11.20 3.09
CA TYR A 60 9.73 -11.71 2.82
C TYR A 60 9.67 -12.75 1.70
N THR A 61 10.49 -12.58 0.64
CA THR A 61 10.32 -13.26 -0.65
C THR A 61 10.93 -14.66 -0.79
N MET A 62 11.71 -15.16 0.18
CA MET A 62 12.40 -16.46 0.01
C MET A 62 12.01 -17.51 1.04
N VAL A 63 11.53 -18.64 0.52
CA VAL A 63 11.29 -19.93 1.22
C VAL A 63 12.51 -20.37 2.04
N SER A 64 13.71 -19.88 1.71
CA SER A 64 14.93 -20.01 2.52
C SER A 64 15.74 -18.71 2.53
N ALA A 65 15.40 -17.79 3.45
CA ALA A 65 16.21 -16.59 3.74
C ALA A 65 17.73 -16.89 3.92
N GLY A 66 18.09 -18.13 4.30
CA GLY A 66 19.48 -18.57 4.41
C GLY A 66 20.25 -18.78 3.08
N MET A 67 19.59 -18.90 1.92
CA MET A 67 20.29 -19.18 0.65
C MET A 67 20.92 -17.93 0.00
N SER A 68 20.37 -16.73 0.23
CA SER A 68 20.87 -15.48 -0.37
C SER A 68 21.53 -14.55 0.66
N ILE A 69 20.89 -14.36 1.82
CA ILE A 69 21.32 -13.36 2.80
C ILE A 69 22.58 -13.78 3.55
N ILE A 70 22.72 -15.08 3.89
CA ILE A 70 23.91 -15.57 4.61
C ILE A 70 25.19 -15.33 3.79
N PRO A 71 25.27 -15.70 2.49
CA PRO A 71 26.39 -15.35 1.65
C PRO A 71 26.71 -13.85 1.65
N GLU A 72 25.70 -12.98 1.46
CA GLU A 72 25.89 -11.53 1.47
C GLU A 72 26.40 -11.02 2.83
N MET A 73 25.94 -11.59 3.95
CA MET A 73 26.43 -11.26 5.30
C MET A 73 27.87 -11.73 5.51
N MET A 74 28.22 -12.92 4.99
CA MET A 74 29.57 -13.46 5.08
C MET A 74 30.57 -12.65 4.25
N GLU A 75 30.17 -12.14 3.10
CA GLU A 75 30.98 -11.21 2.30
C GLU A 75 31.32 -9.94 3.10
N LYS A 76 30.34 -9.36 3.79
CA LYS A 76 30.55 -8.16 4.63
C LYS A 76 31.49 -8.44 5.81
N ILE A 77 31.32 -9.59 6.47
CA ILE A 77 32.23 -10.08 7.52
C ILE A 77 33.68 -10.18 7.00
N ASP A 78 33.85 -10.64 5.77
CA ASP A 78 35.17 -10.78 5.14
C ASP A 78 35.78 -9.41 4.80
N LEU A 79 35.00 -8.51 4.20
CA LEU A 79 35.40 -7.12 3.90
C LEU A 79 35.76 -6.32 5.17
N ASP A 80 35.12 -6.61 6.30
CA ASP A 80 35.46 -6.06 7.61
C ASP A 80 36.67 -6.74 8.28
N GLY A 81 37.14 -7.87 7.74
CA GLY A 81 38.29 -8.61 8.26
C GLY A 81 37.99 -9.35 9.57
N THR A 82 36.71 -9.60 9.87
CA THR A 82 36.24 -10.16 11.14
C THR A 82 35.91 -11.66 11.06
N THR A 83 36.10 -12.31 9.90
CA THR A 83 35.80 -13.73 9.62
C THR A 83 36.20 -14.69 10.74
N LYS A 84 37.38 -14.49 11.35
CA LYS A 84 37.89 -15.35 12.44
C LYS A 84 36.97 -15.39 13.67
N TYR A 85 36.13 -14.38 13.89
CA TYR A 85 35.22 -14.31 15.03
C TYR A 85 33.88 -15.00 14.78
N PHE A 86 33.56 -15.38 13.55
CA PHE A 86 32.25 -15.97 13.25
C PHE A 86 32.29 -17.49 13.09
N LYS A 87 31.12 -18.09 13.30
CA LYS A 87 30.79 -19.47 12.94
C LYS A 87 29.41 -19.47 12.29
N THR A 88 29.33 -20.07 11.12
CA THR A 88 28.11 -20.08 10.30
C THR A 88 27.50 -21.48 10.27
N THR A 89 26.17 -21.54 10.29
CA THR A 89 25.38 -22.74 10.04
C THR A 89 24.50 -22.49 8.81
N LYS A 90 23.63 -23.45 8.44
CA LYS A 90 22.69 -23.26 7.33
C LYS A 90 21.67 -22.13 7.57
N THR A 91 21.46 -21.75 8.82
CA THR A 91 20.36 -20.85 9.22
C THR A 91 20.79 -19.72 10.12
N ASP A 92 22.02 -19.73 10.65
CA ASP A 92 22.46 -18.78 11.65
C ASP A 92 23.94 -18.42 11.49
N ILE A 93 24.30 -17.21 11.92
CA ILE A 93 25.67 -16.76 12.10
C ILE A 93 25.88 -16.45 13.57
N VAL A 94 26.94 -16.98 14.18
CA VAL A 94 27.25 -16.79 15.60
C VAL A 94 28.60 -16.10 15.74
N ASN A 95 28.60 -14.97 16.45
CA ASN A 95 29.82 -14.31 16.88
C ASN A 95 30.41 -15.09 18.08
N LYS A 96 31.59 -15.69 17.91
CA LYS A 96 32.25 -16.52 18.93
C LYS A 96 32.76 -15.70 20.12
N MET A 97 32.97 -14.39 19.93
CA MET A 97 33.49 -13.47 20.94
C MET A 97 32.43 -13.12 21.98
N THR A 98 31.24 -12.71 21.54
CA THR A 98 30.12 -12.26 22.38
C THR A 98 29.05 -13.33 22.58
N LYS A 99 28.99 -14.34 21.71
CA LYS A 99 27.88 -15.30 21.58
C LYS A 99 26.60 -14.71 20.99
N SER A 100 26.64 -13.48 20.51
CA SER A 100 25.56 -12.90 19.71
C SER A 100 25.26 -13.77 18.49
N ARG A 101 23.97 -13.90 18.15
CA ARG A 101 23.49 -14.77 17.09
C ARG A 101 22.58 -14.00 16.14
N ILE A 102 22.85 -14.12 14.85
CA ILE A 102 21.98 -13.68 13.75
C ILE A 102 21.26 -14.91 13.22
N MET A 103 19.94 -14.90 13.29
CA MET A 103 19.05 -15.99 12.89
C MET A 103 18.32 -15.60 11.62
N PHE A 104 18.54 -16.34 10.54
CA PHE A 104 17.90 -16.10 9.25
C PHE A 104 16.65 -16.96 9.16
N ARG A 105 15.47 -16.33 9.08
CA ARG A 105 14.17 -17.03 8.99
C ARG A 105 13.32 -16.38 7.91
N GLY A 106 12.66 -17.17 7.07
CA GLY A 106 11.66 -16.68 6.12
C GLY A 106 10.30 -16.51 6.79
N ILE A 107 9.51 -15.54 6.34
CA ILE A 107 8.14 -15.31 6.83
C ILE A 107 7.16 -16.23 6.10
N LYS A 108 7.28 -16.31 4.77
CA LYS A 108 6.54 -17.25 3.91
C LYS A 108 7.40 -18.48 3.60
N THR A 109 6.82 -19.67 3.73
CA THR A 109 7.39 -20.90 3.15
C THR A 109 6.38 -21.57 2.22
N SER A 110 6.85 -22.50 1.38
CA SER A 110 6.02 -23.30 0.47
C SER A 110 4.89 -24.09 1.18
N SER A 111 4.93 -24.21 2.51
CA SER A 111 3.92 -24.86 3.35
C SER A 111 3.05 -23.89 4.18
N GLY A 112 3.10 -22.57 3.91
CA GLY A 112 2.30 -21.55 4.57
C GLY A 112 3.10 -20.52 5.38
N ASN A 113 2.37 -19.69 6.14
CA ASN A 113 2.90 -18.55 6.89
C ASN A 113 3.56 -19.00 8.22
N GLN A 114 4.82 -18.63 8.45
CA GLN A 114 5.62 -19.11 9.59
C GLN A 114 5.65 -18.16 10.79
N THR A 115 4.82 -17.13 10.80
CA THR A 115 4.80 -16.11 11.86
C THR A 115 4.57 -16.68 13.26
N ALA A 116 3.87 -17.82 13.39
CA ALA A 116 3.76 -18.55 14.65
C ALA A 116 5.12 -19.08 15.18
N LYS A 117 6.01 -19.54 14.29
CA LYS A 117 7.37 -20.00 14.65
C LYS A 117 8.31 -18.83 14.96
N LEU A 118 8.09 -17.66 14.35
CA LEU A 118 8.87 -16.46 14.66
C LEU A 118 8.58 -15.96 16.09
N LYS A 119 7.33 -16.06 16.55
CA LYS A 119 6.90 -15.64 17.90
C LYS A 119 7.50 -16.47 19.03
N SER A 120 7.87 -17.73 18.78
CA SER A 120 8.40 -18.63 19.81
C SER A 120 9.89 -18.46 20.07
N ILE A 121 10.58 -17.62 19.30
CA ILE A 121 12.00 -17.33 19.49
C ILE A 121 12.14 -16.42 20.71
N GLN A 122 12.68 -16.98 21.79
CA GLN A 122 12.86 -16.24 23.04
C GLN A 122 14.05 -15.30 22.98
N GLY A 123 13.88 -14.11 23.57
CA GLY A 123 14.99 -13.19 23.84
C GLY A 123 15.49 -12.39 22.64
N ILE A 124 14.70 -12.26 21.57
CA ILE A 124 15.01 -11.36 20.45
C ILE A 124 15.25 -9.95 20.99
N THR A 125 16.39 -9.37 20.62
CA THR A 125 16.79 -7.99 20.90
C THR A 125 16.68 -7.12 19.67
N THR A 126 16.80 -7.70 18.47
CA THR A 126 16.75 -6.95 17.22
C THR A 126 16.02 -7.76 16.17
N PHE A 127 15.04 -7.16 15.53
CA PHE A 127 14.33 -7.73 14.38
C PHE A 127 14.65 -6.91 13.15
N VAL A 128 15.07 -7.57 12.07
CA VAL A 128 15.34 -6.94 10.78
C VAL A 128 14.34 -7.48 9.77
N CYS A 129 13.61 -6.57 9.16
CA CYS A 129 12.67 -6.83 8.08
C CYS A 129 13.24 -6.20 6.81
N ASP A 130 13.89 -7.02 5.99
CA ASP A 130 14.41 -6.63 4.67
C ASP A 130 13.35 -6.87 3.60
N GLU A 131 13.30 -6.00 2.60
CA GLU A 131 12.21 -5.92 1.61
C GLU A 131 10.84 -5.82 2.26
N ALA A 132 10.70 -4.92 3.24
CA ALA A 132 9.45 -4.79 4.00
C ALA A 132 8.26 -4.32 3.17
N GLU A 133 8.47 -3.78 1.95
CA GLU A 133 7.41 -3.43 1.00
C GLU A 133 6.55 -4.62 0.54
N GLU A 134 7.10 -5.83 0.63
CA GLU A 134 6.38 -7.07 0.31
C GLU A 134 5.54 -7.59 1.49
N TRP A 135 5.77 -7.05 2.69
CA TRP A 135 5.02 -7.45 3.88
C TRP A 135 3.68 -6.71 3.90
N THR A 136 2.57 -7.42 3.75
CA THR A 136 1.24 -6.78 3.72
C THR A 136 0.43 -6.91 5.02
N SER A 137 0.79 -7.82 5.93
CA SER A 137 0.03 -8.07 7.17
C SER A 137 0.53 -7.27 8.38
N GLU A 138 -0.17 -6.17 8.68
CA GLU A 138 0.09 -5.34 9.87
C GLU A 138 0.00 -6.14 11.19
N ASP A 139 -1.02 -6.99 11.34
CA ASP A 139 -1.25 -7.82 12.53
C ASP A 139 -0.09 -8.75 12.85
N GLU A 140 0.57 -9.29 11.82
CA GLU A 140 1.69 -10.20 12.01
C GLU A 140 2.94 -9.45 12.43
N PHE A 141 3.17 -8.28 11.84
CA PHE A 141 4.25 -7.38 12.22
C PHE A 141 4.10 -6.98 13.70
N ASP A 142 2.91 -6.58 14.13
CA ASP A 142 2.65 -6.16 15.51
C ASP A 142 2.86 -7.28 16.53
N LYS A 143 2.48 -8.51 16.18
CA LYS A 143 2.72 -9.66 17.08
C LYS A 143 4.21 -9.93 17.27
N ILE A 144 5.04 -9.74 16.24
CA ILE A 144 6.50 -9.86 16.35
C ILE A 144 7.05 -8.68 17.15
N MET A 145 6.61 -7.45 16.85
CA MET A 145 7.00 -6.24 17.57
C MET A 145 6.81 -6.39 19.09
N LEU A 146 5.64 -6.87 19.53
CA LEU A 146 5.33 -7.12 20.94
C LEU A 146 6.16 -8.24 21.59
N SER A 147 6.80 -9.10 20.78
CA SER A 147 7.69 -10.15 21.27
C SER A 147 9.08 -9.62 21.69
N ILE A 148 9.47 -8.45 21.18
CA ILE A 148 10.81 -7.87 21.38
C ILE A 148 10.80 -6.95 22.61
N ARG A 149 11.15 -7.51 23.76
CA ARG A 149 11.02 -6.85 25.07
C ARG A 149 12.11 -7.23 26.06
N LYS A 150 13.33 -7.51 25.58
CA LYS A 150 14.45 -7.91 26.43
C LYS A 150 14.84 -6.74 27.34
N LYS A 151 14.91 -6.98 28.66
CA LYS A 151 15.36 -5.97 29.64
C LYS A 151 16.88 -5.82 29.61
N GLY A 152 17.36 -4.59 29.85
CA GLY A 152 18.79 -4.28 30.01
C GLY A 152 19.59 -4.14 28.72
N ILE A 153 18.94 -4.23 27.55
CA ILE A 153 19.55 -4.08 26.22
C ILE A 153 18.59 -3.25 25.37
N GLN A 154 19.10 -2.41 24.47
CA GLN A 154 18.27 -1.68 23.51
C GLN A 154 17.58 -2.68 22.57
N ASN A 155 16.25 -2.70 22.60
CA ASN A 155 15.45 -3.44 21.65
C ASN A 155 15.25 -2.61 20.38
N ARG A 156 15.34 -3.24 19.20
CA ARG A 156 15.25 -2.55 17.92
C ARG A 156 14.45 -3.34 16.88
N ILE A 157 13.72 -2.64 16.03
CA ILE A 157 13.16 -3.16 14.79
C ILE A 157 13.72 -2.32 13.65
N ILE A 158 14.47 -2.96 12.76
CA ILE A 158 15.04 -2.33 11.58
C ILE A 158 14.22 -2.73 10.38
N ILE A 159 13.61 -1.75 9.73
CA ILE A 159 12.73 -1.93 8.57
C ILE A 159 13.48 -1.38 7.38
N ILE A 160 13.82 -2.23 6.42
CA ILE A 160 14.51 -1.85 5.19
C ILE A 160 13.52 -2.03 4.06
N MET A 161 13.19 -0.96 3.36
CA MET A 161 12.24 -1.04 2.25
C MET A 161 12.47 0.01 1.19
N ASN A 162 12.02 -0.30 -0.02
CA ASN A 162 11.76 0.73 -1.01
C ASN A 162 10.35 1.31 -0.76
N PRO A 163 10.17 2.64 -0.70
CA PRO A 163 8.84 3.25 -0.63
C PRO A 163 7.97 2.76 -1.77
N CYS A 164 6.84 2.12 -1.43
CA CYS A 164 5.83 1.67 -2.37
C CYS A 164 4.71 2.71 -2.42
N ASP A 165 3.48 2.34 -2.08
CA ASP A 165 2.35 3.26 -2.05
C ASP A 165 1.88 3.63 -0.64
N SER A 166 1.12 4.72 -0.57
CA SER A 166 0.59 5.27 0.68
C SER A 166 -0.39 4.34 1.44
N ASN A 167 -0.80 3.21 0.86
CA ASN A 167 -1.63 2.23 1.57
C ASN A 167 -0.84 1.26 2.43
N HIS A 168 0.46 1.15 2.21
CA HIS A 168 1.30 0.25 2.99
C HIS A 168 1.24 0.58 4.48
N PHE A 169 1.12 -0.44 5.33
CA PHE A 169 0.85 -0.23 6.76
C PHE A 169 2.00 0.53 7.45
N ILE A 170 3.25 0.35 7.01
CA ILE A 170 4.41 1.12 7.51
C ILE A 170 4.25 2.61 7.23
N TYR A 171 3.77 2.99 6.04
CA TYR A 171 3.51 4.39 5.72
C TYR A 171 2.40 4.95 6.62
N LYS A 172 1.28 4.24 6.73
CA LYS A 172 0.14 4.64 7.58
C LYS A 172 0.54 4.81 9.05
N LYS A 173 1.32 3.88 9.60
CA LYS A 173 1.73 3.89 11.01
C LYS A 173 2.74 4.98 11.33
N TYR A 174 3.75 5.14 10.47
CA TYR A 174 4.95 5.87 10.85
C TYR A 174 5.17 7.15 10.05
N ILE A 175 4.46 7.37 8.94
CA ILE A 175 4.71 8.51 8.04
C ILE A 175 3.45 9.36 7.81
N GLU A 176 2.32 8.77 7.43
CA GLU A 176 1.12 9.46 6.92
C GLU A 176 0.75 10.72 7.74
N LYS A 177 0.70 10.58 9.07
CA LYS A 177 0.28 11.65 10.00
C LYS A 177 1.44 12.39 10.67
N THR A 178 2.66 11.88 10.55
CA THR A 178 3.84 12.37 11.27
C THR A 178 5.05 12.37 10.34
N HIS A 179 5.09 13.31 9.40
CA HIS A 179 6.22 13.49 8.51
C HIS A 179 6.50 14.97 8.25
N LYS A 180 7.72 15.23 7.81
CA LYS A 180 8.12 16.47 7.15
C LYS A 180 8.44 16.17 5.68
N LEU A 181 8.27 17.16 4.82
CA LEU A 181 8.73 17.09 3.44
C LEU A 181 10.18 17.56 3.36
N VAL A 182 11.00 16.80 2.64
CA VAL A 182 12.38 17.13 2.32
C VAL A 182 12.53 17.05 0.81
N GLU A 183 13.08 18.10 0.20
CA GLU A 183 13.37 18.10 -1.23
C GLU A 183 14.71 17.41 -1.49
N ILE A 184 14.69 16.39 -2.36
CA ILE A 184 15.89 15.70 -2.84
C ILE A 184 15.82 15.72 -4.36
N ASP A 185 16.73 16.46 -4.98
CA ASP A 185 16.83 16.58 -6.44
C ASP A 185 15.49 16.93 -7.14
N GLY A 186 14.78 17.92 -6.58
CA GLY A 186 13.49 18.39 -7.07
C GLY A 186 12.30 17.47 -6.73
N VAL A 187 12.51 16.39 -5.98
CA VAL A 187 11.47 15.45 -5.55
C VAL A 187 11.18 15.67 -4.06
N GLN A 188 9.90 15.87 -3.73
CA GLN A 188 9.44 15.98 -2.35
C GLN A 188 9.31 14.59 -1.73
N VAL A 189 10.12 14.31 -0.71
CA VAL A 189 10.17 13.04 0.01
C VAL A 189 9.63 13.22 1.42
N GLN A 190 8.78 12.29 1.86
CA GLN A 190 8.21 12.29 3.20
C GLN A 190 9.13 11.58 4.17
N ILE A 191 9.62 12.33 5.16
CA ILE A 191 10.49 11.80 6.21
C ILE A 191 9.70 11.77 7.51
N SER A 192 9.48 10.57 8.06
CA SER A 192 8.87 10.37 9.38
C SER A 192 9.48 11.27 10.46
N THR A 193 8.60 11.89 11.23
CA THR A 193 8.90 12.62 12.48
C THR A 193 8.25 11.93 13.68
N HIS A 194 7.84 10.67 13.52
CA HIS A 194 7.20 9.91 14.58
C HIS A 194 8.17 9.76 15.78
N PRO A 195 7.74 10.00 17.03
CA PRO A 195 8.64 10.07 18.18
C PRO A 195 9.43 8.78 18.43
N ASN A 196 8.88 7.62 18.05
CA ASN A 196 9.53 6.31 18.23
C ASN A 196 10.34 5.82 17.01
N VAL A 197 10.45 6.62 15.96
CA VAL A 197 11.10 6.23 14.70
C VAL A 197 12.39 7.02 14.49
N LEU A 198 13.48 6.32 14.23
CA LEU A 198 14.64 6.87 13.53
C LEU A 198 14.41 6.60 12.04
N HIS A 199 14.22 7.64 11.24
CA HIS A 199 14.05 7.49 9.79
C HIS A 199 15.31 7.92 9.06
N ILE A 200 15.95 6.97 8.38
CA ILE A 200 17.09 7.17 7.49
C ILE A 200 16.56 6.98 6.07
N HIS A 201 16.51 8.07 5.30
CA HIS A 201 16.14 8.00 3.89
C HIS A 201 17.40 8.21 3.06
N THR A 202 17.68 7.28 2.14
CA THR A 202 18.88 7.29 1.31
C THR A 202 18.57 7.17 -0.17
N THR A 203 19.47 7.65 -1.00
CA THR A 203 19.35 7.66 -2.45
C THR A 203 20.63 7.16 -3.08
N TYR A 204 20.67 7.08 -4.41
CA TYR A 204 21.89 6.71 -5.13
C TYR A 204 23.02 7.74 -4.93
N PHE A 205 22.70 8.99 -4.57
CA PHE A 205 23.70 10.02 -4.24
C PHE A 205 24.59 9.62 -3.05
N ASP A 206 24.00 8.92 -2.07
CA ASP A 206 24.71 8.43 -0.89
C ASP A 206 25.63 7.24 -1.19
N ASN A 207 25.63 6.73 -2.43
CA ASN A 207 26.33 5.50 -2.80
C ASN A 207 27.05 5.59 -4.17
N LEU A 208 27.28 6.81 -4.69
CA LEU A 208 27.80 7.04 -6.04
C LEU A 208 29.08 6.26 -6.36
N GLU A 209 30.01 6.18 -5.42
CA GLU A 209 31.31 5.50 -5.61
C GLU A 209 31.18 3.99 -5.88
N ASN A 210 30.05 3.40 -5.48
CA ASN A 210 29.77 1.97 -5.63
C ASN A 210 28.82 1.65 -6.80
N LEU A 211 28.48 2.64 -7.62
CA LEU A 211 27.53 2.49 -8.74
C LEU A 211 28.24 2.52 -10.08
N SER A 212 27.78 1.66 -11.00
CA SER A 212 28.38 1.59 -12.34
C SER A 212 27.99 2.81 -13.20
N PRO A 213 28.84 3.23 -14.14
CA PRO A 213 28.50 4.30 -15.08
C PRO A 213 27.22 4.03 -15.87
N GLU A 214 26.94 2.77 -16.21
CA GLU A 214 25.72 2.36 -16.92
C GLU A 214 24.47 2.58 -16.07
N PHE A 215 24.52 2.26 -14.78
CA PHE A 215 23.41 2.53 -13.86
C PHE A 215 23.13 4.04 -13.76
N LEU A 216 24.18 4.85 -13.62
CA LEU A 216 24.05 6.31 -13.54
C LEU A 216 23.44 6.88 -14.82
N LYS A 217 23.85 6.37 -15.98
CA LYS A 217 23.27 6.78 -17.26
C LYS A 217 21.78 6.46 -17.36
N GLU A 218 21.37 5.24 -16.98
CA GLU A 218 19.95 4.84 -16.98
C GLU A 218 19.12 5.72 -16.03
N VAL A 219 19.69 6.06 -14.87
CA VAL A 219 19.04 6.97 -13.91
C VAL A 219 18.78 8.35 -14.51
N GLU A 220 19.77 8.94 -15.20
CA GLU A 220 19.61 10.22 -15.89
C GLU A 220 18.57 10.14 -17.03
N ASP A 221 18.60 9.06 -17.81
CA ASP A 221 17.62 8.82 -18.88
C ASP A 221 16.18 8.70 -18.31
N ILE A 222 16.00 8.02 -17.18
CA ILE A 222 14.71 7.94 -16.47
C ILE A 222 14.29 9.31 -15.94
N LYS A 223 15.21 10.10 -15.38
CA LYS A 223 14.93 11.44 -14.86
C LYS A 223 14.31 12.36 -15.92
N VAL A 224 14.84 12.32 -17.14
CA VAL A 224 14.34 13.12 -18.26
C VAL A 224 13.08 12.54 -18.87
N SER A 225 13.06 11.23 -19.13
CA SER A 225 11.96 10.58 -19.88
C SER A 225 10.71 10.31 -19.03
N ASN A 226 10.88 10.07 -17.73
CA ASN A 226 9.78 9.76 -16.81
C ASN A 226 10.08 10.27 -15.38
N PRO A 227 9.88 11.57 -15.11
CA PRO A 227 10.13 12.19 -13.80
C PRO A 227 9.34 11.58 -12.64
N GLU A 228 8.16 11.01 -12.92
CA GLU A 228 7.35 10.33 -11.90
C GLU A 228 8.04 9.04 -11.45
N LYS A 229 8.43 8.19 -12.41
CA LYS A 229 9.18 6.96 -12.15
C LYS A 229 10.52 7.26 -11.49
N TYR A 230 11.19 8.35 -11.87
CA TYR A 230 12.40 8.82 -11.21
C TYR A 230 12.14 9.12 -9.73
N GLY A 231 11.14 9.94 -9.43
CA GLY A 231 10.79 10.28 -8.06
C GLY A 231 10.43 9.06 -7.22
N HIS A 232 9.63 8.15 -7.76
CA HIS A 232 9.18 6.97 -7.03
C HIS A 232 10.27 5.90 -6.87
N VAL A 233 10.91 5.47 -7.96
CA VAL A 233 11.79 4.29 -7.98
C VAL A 233 13.25 4.63 -7.65
N VAL A 234 13.73 5.81 -8.07
CA VAL A 234 15.14 6.20 -7.92
C VAL A 234 15.36 7.02 -6.67
N ILE A 235 14.57 8.08 -6.46
CA ILE A 235 14.66 8.87 -5.23
C ILE A 235 14.01 8.13 -4.06
N GLY A 236 12.89 7.44 -4.28
CA GLY A 236 12.17 6.74 -3.20
C GLY A 236 11.05 7.59 -2.59
N ARG A 237 10.31 8.33 -3.40
CA ARG A 237 9.08 8.99 -2.98
C ARG A 237 7.96 7.96 -2.86
N TRP A 238 7.17 8.01 -1.79
CA TRP A 238 5.94 7.24 -1.68
C TRP A 238 4.96 7.63 -2.80
N ALA A 239 4.33 6.65 -3.43
CA ALA A 239 3.28 6.91 -4.41
C ALA A 239 1.95 7.19 -3.70
N ASP A 240 1.26 8.26 -4.09
CA ASP A 240 -0.10 8.59 -3.59
C ASP A 240 -1.18 7.62 -4.11
N VAL A 241 -0.86 6.84 -5.13
CA VAL A 241 -1.76 5.90 -5.80
C VAL A 241 -1.17 4.50 -5.65
N ALA A 242 -2.00 3.53 -5.23
CA ALA A 242 -1.57 2.15 -5.05
C ALA A 242 -0.93 1.55 -6.30
N GLU A 243 0.10 0.73 -6.12
CA GLU A 243 0.58 -0.11 -7.20
C GLU A 243 -0.56 -1.04 -7.64
N GLY A 244 -0.89 -1.01 -8.94
CA GLY A 244 -2.03 -1.76 -9.48
C GLY A 244 -3.38 -1.06 -9.38
N ALA A 245 -3.44 0.23 -9.01
CA ALA A 245 -4.69 0.98 -9.03
C ALA A 245 -5.41 0.85 -10.38
N VAL A 246 -6.72 0.58 -10.32
CA VAL A 246 -7.55 0.43 -11.52
C VAL A 246 -7.57 1.74 -12.29
N PHE A 247 -7.73 2.88 -11.61
CA PHE A 247 -7.81 4.21 -12.22
C PHE A 247 -6.58 5.06 -11.89
N LYS A 248 -5.62 5.11 -12.83
CA LYS A 248 -4.35 5.83 -12.66
C LYS A 248 -4.40 7.31 -13.04
N LYS A 249 -5.40 7.73 -13.81
CA LYS A 249 -5.50 9.08 -14.38
C LYS A 249 -6.86 9.67 -14.04
N TRP A 250 -6.87 10.59 -13.08
CA TRP A 250 -8.03 11.38 -12.72
C TRP A 250 -7.58 12.75 -12.19
N GLY A 251 -8.44 13.75 -12.29
CA GLY A 251 -8.18 15.12 -11.85
C GLY A 251 -9.15 15.57 -10.76
N ILE A 252 -8.77 16.60 -10.01
CA ILE A 252 -9.64 17.22 -8.99
C ILE A 252 -10.19 18.54 -9.55
N VAL A 253 -11.48 18.78 -9.36
CA VAL A 253 -12.15 20.05 -9.67
C VAL A 253 -12.79 20.64 -8.43
N LYS A 254 -12.92 21.96 -8.36
CA LYS A 254 -13.54 22.63 -7.20
C LYS A 254 -15.04 22.34 -7.10
N GLU A 255 -15.73 22.42 -8.23
CA GLU A 255 -17.18 22.30 -8.29
C GLU A 255 -17.63 21.39 -9.45
N PHE A 256 -18.81 20.80 -9.29
CA PHE A 256 -19.45 20.02 -10.35
C PHE A 256 -19.93 20.99 -11.46
N PRO A 257 -19.47 20.83 -12.72
CA PRO A 257 -19.82 21.76 -13.79
C PRO A 257 -21.33 21.82 -14.08
N GLN A 258 -21.86 23.01 -14.31
CA GLN A 258 -23.29 23.19 -14.57
C GLN A 258 -23.71 22.78 -15.99
N GLU A 259 -22.76 22.86 -16.93
CA GLU A 259 -22.91 22.52 -18.33
C GLU A 259 -22.84 21.00 -18.62
N CYS A 260 -22.65 20.18 -17.59
CA CYS A 260 -22.68 18.73 -17.71
C CYS A 260 -23.98 18.25 -18.37
N LYS A 261 -23.84 17.37 -19.35
CA LYS A 261 -24.92 16.64 -20.01
C LYS A 261 -25.07 15.25 -19.39
N LYS A 262 -26.20 14.60 -19.69
CA LYS A 262 -26.53 13.24 -19.20
C LYS A 262 -26.42 13.14 -17.67
N VAL A 263 -26.77 14.19 -16.93
CA VAL A 263 -26.63 14.21 -15.48
C VAL A 263 -27.57 13.18 -14.85
N GLY A 264 -27.02 12.34 -13.97
CA GLY A 264 -27.75 11.30 -13.26
C GLY A 264 -27.02 10.90 -11.99
N ILE A 265 -27.62 10.01 -11.22
CA ILE A 265 -27.05 9.49 -9.98
C ILE A 265 -26.75 8.01 -10.15
N GLY A 266 -25.54 7.61 -9.81
CA GLY A 266 -25.19 6.22 -9.56
C GLY A 266 -25.46 5.86 -8.10
N GLN A 267 -26.00 4.67 -7.83
CA GLN A 267 -26.31 4.20 -6.48
C GLN A 267 -25.86 2.75 -6.27
N ASP A 268 -24.99 2.54 -5.29
CA ASP A 268 -24.66 1.21 -4.75
C ASP A 268 -25.31 1.03 -3.36
N PHE A 269 -25.79 -0.17 -3.06
CA PHE A 269 -26.51 -0.43 -1.81
C PHE A 269 -25.63 -1.20 -0.83
N GLY A 270 -25.44 -0.61 0.36
CA GLY A 270 -24.79 -1.24 1.50
C GLY A 270 -25.66 -1.10 2.76
N PHE A 271 -25.42 -1.93 3.77
CA PHE A 271 -26.16 -1.88 5.03
C PHE A 271 -25.26 -1.85 6.26
N THR A 272 -24.75 -3.00 6.73
CA THR A 272 -24.05 -3.08 8.02
C THR A 272 -22.58 -2.66 7.93
N ASN A 273 -21.74 -3.49 7.29
CA ASN A 273 -20.32 -3.19 7.14
C ASN A 273 -20.03 -2.38 5.88
N ASP A 274 -20.88 -2.55 4.86
CA ASP A 274 -20.77 -1.86 3.58
C ASP A 274 -21.64 -0.59 3.60
N PRO A 275 -21.09 0.58 3.26
CA PRO A 275 -21.85 1.81 3.14
C PRO A 275 -22.75 1.81 1.90
N SER A 276 -23.93 2.41 2.01
CA SER A 276 -24.71 2.85 0.85
C SER A 276 -24.04 4.08 0.24
N ALA A 277 -23.81 4.04 -1.06
CA ALA A 277 -23.00 5.04 -1.78
C ALA A 277 -23.79 5.66 -2.94
N ALA A 278 -23.84 6.98 -3.01
CA ALA A 278 -24.48 7.70 -4.10
C ALA A 278 -23.57 8.77 -4.70
N VAL A 279 -23.51 8.80 -6.02
CA VAL A 279 -22.63 9.71 -6.76
C VAL A 279 -23.41 10.39 -7.87
N ARG A 280 -23.39 11.72 -7.90
CA ARG A 280 -23.86 12.50 -9.04
C ARG A 280 -22.80 12.46 -10.13
N CYS A 281 -23.20 12.05 -11.32
CA CYS A 281 -22.31 11.93 -12.48
C CYS A 281 -22.83 12.78 -13.64
N GLY A 282 -21.92 13.30 -14.45
CA GLY A 282 -22.26 14.05 -15.67
C GLY A 282 -21.11 14.10 -16.65
N ILE A 283 -21.42 14.39 -17.91
CA ILE A 283 -20.45 14.35 -19.02
C ILE A 283 -20.34 15.71 -19.70
N ILE A 284 -19.11 16.13 -19.97
CA ILE A 284 -18.81 17.19 -20.96
C ILE A 284 -17.88 16.57 -21.98
N ASP A 285 -18.31 16.48 -23.24
CA ASP A 285 -17.57 15.80 -24.30
C ASP A 285 -17.16 14.37 -23.93
N ASN A 286 -15.86 14.10 -23.74
CA ASN A 286 -15.32 12.82 -23.29
C ASN A 286 -14.81 12.86 -21.83
N ARG A 287 -15.30 13.82 -21.03
CA ARG A 287 -14.94 14.01 -19.62
C ARG A 287 -16.06 13.58 -18.70
N LEU A 288 -15.77 12.70 -17.76
CA LEU A 288 -16.65 12.28 -16.69
C LEU A 288 -16.38 13.11 -15.44
N TYR A 289 -17.40 13.80 -14.95
CA TYR A 289 -17.38 14.53 -13.69
C TYR A 289 -18.23 13.79 -12.66
N VAL A 290 -17.70 13.63 -11.46
CA VAL A 290 -18.41 12.99 -10.36
C VAL A 290 -18.39 13.85 -9.09
N ASP A 291 -19.46 13.77 -8.33
CA ASP A 291 -19.66 14.48 -7.06
C ASP A 291 -20.37 13.56 -6.06
N GLU A 292 -19.72 13.31 -4.93
CA GLU A 292 -20.23 12.47 -3.86
C GLU A 292 -21.49 13.10 -3.23
N LEU A 293 -22.56 12.31 -3.11
CA LEU A 293 -23.80 12.76 -2.47
C LEU A 293 -23.92 12.24 -1.03
N PHE A 294 -23.62 10.96 -0.84
CA PHE A 294 -23.52 10.32 0.48
C PHE A 294 -22.75 9.01 0.43
N TYR A 295 -22.20 8.63 1.58
CA TYR A 295 -21.45 7.40 1.83
C TYR A 295 -21.64 6.99 3.30
N GLU A 296 -22.73 6.26 3.58
CA GLU A 296 -23.25 6.08 4.95
C GLU A 296 -23.71 4.62 5.16
N THR A 297 -23.44 4.05 6.35
CA THR A 297 -23.96 2.73 6.76
C THR A 297 -25.36 2.84 7.37
N ASP A 298 -25.99 1.69 7.63
CA ASP A 298 -27.26 1.54 8.33
C ASP A 298 -28.44 2.30 7.67
N MET A 299 -28.36 2.51 6.36
CA MET A 299 -29.40 3.21 5.61
C MET A 299 -30.56 2.29 5.23
N LEU A 300 -31.74 2.55 5.78
CA LEU A 300 -32.98 1.92 5.32
C LEU A 300 -33.44 2.51 3.97
N SER A 301 -34.30 1.77 3.25
CA SER A 301 -34.88 2.21 1.97
C SER A 301 -35.54 3.59 2.04
N SER A 302 -36.14 3.94 3.18
CA SER A 302 -36.70 5.27 3.45
C SER A 302 -35.64 6.37 3.54
N ALA A 303 -34.52 6.11 4.22
CA ALA A 303 -33.42 7.06 4.37
C ALA A 303 -32.75 7.33 3.01
N ILE A 304 -32.47 6.27 2.25
CA ILE A 304 -31.91 6.36 0.89
C ILE A 304 -32.84 7.19 0.00
N ALA A 305 -34.15 6.88 0.00
CA ALA A 305 -35.12 7.61 -0.81
C ALA A 305 -35.18 9.10 -0.44
N ASN A 306 -35.14 9.44 0.86
CA ASN A 306 -35.16 10.81 1.34
C ASN A 306 -33.90 11.60 0.94
N ARG A 307 -32.73 10.94 0.88
CA ARG A 307 -31.48 11.58 0.42
C ARG A 307 -31.49 11.80 -1.09
N LEU A 308 -32.05 10.88 -1.87
CA LEU A 308 -32.06 10.96 -3.34
C LEU A 308 -33.14 11.87 -3.92
N LYS A 309 -34.32 11.93 -3.30
CA LYS A 309 -35.48 12.66 -3.81
C LYS A 309 -35.24 14.15 -4.10
N PRO A 310 -34.52 14.92 -3.26
CA PRO A 310 -34.26 16.34 -3.51
C PRO A 310 -33.57 16.62 -4.85
N PHE A 311 -32.74 15.70 -5.35
CA PHE A 311 -32.02 15.90 -6.60
C PHE A 311 -32.92 15.79 -7.84
N SER A 312 -34.04 15.07 -7.76
CA SER A 312 -34.98 14.89 -8.88
C SER A 312 -34.33 14.37 -10.19
N MET A 313 -33.28 13.55 -10.07
CA MET A 313 -32.53 12.98 -11.20
C MET A 313 -32.88 11.51 -11.44
N LYS A 314 -32.49 10.98 -12.61
CA LYS A 314 -32.50 9.54 -12.86
C LYS A 314 -31.43 8.88 -11.98
N VAL A 315 -31.83 7.86 -11.23
CA VAL A 315 -30.94 7.05 -10.39
C VAL A 315 -30.71 5.71 -11.06
N PHE A 316 -29.46 5.34 -11.31
CA PHE A 316 -29.04 4.05 -11.85
C PHE A 316 -28.41 3.25 -10.72
N ALA A 317 -29.08 2.17 -10.33
CA ALA A 317 -28.77 1.49 -9.09
C ALA A 317 -28.42 0.02 -9.30
N ASP A 318 -27.76 -0.54 -8.29
CA ASP A 318 -27.56 -1.97 -8.17
C ASP A 318 -28.89 -2.74 -8.32
N SER A 319 -28.82 -3.91 -8.94
CA SER A 319 -29.97 -4.74 -9.30
C SER A 319 -30.10 -6.02 -8.48
N GLN A 320 -29.31 -6.21 -7.41
CA GLN A 320 -29.34 -7.47 -6.64
C GLN A 320 -30.64 -7.65 -5.84
N ASP A 321 -31.19 -6.59 -5.25
CA ASP A 321 -32.49 -6.64 -4.56
C ASP A 321 -33.57 -5.82 -5.30
N PRO A 322 -34.38 -6.45 -6.16
CA PRO A 322 -35.50 -5.80 -6.84
C PRO A 322 -36.56 -5.22 -5.89
N ARG A 323 -36.69 -5.74 -4.66
CA ARG A 323 -37.69 -5.25 -3.69
C ARG A 323 -37.26 -3.88 -3.17
N LEU A 324 -35.97 -3.71 -2.85
CA LEU A 324 -35.41 -2.45 -2.40
C LEU A 324 -35.60 -1.35 -3.46
N ILE A 325 -35.33 -1.68 -4.72
CA ILE A 325 -35.60 -0.79 -5.87
C ILE A 325 -37.07 -0.38 -5.91
N GLN A 326 -37.99 -1.34 -5.78
CA GLN A 326 -39.43 -1.06 -5.82
C GLN A 326 -39.87 -0.18 -4.63
N GLU A 327 -39.35 -0.41 -3.43
CA GLU A 327 -39.64 0.42 -2.25
C GLU A 327 -39.17 1.87 -2.44
N ILE A 328 -37.94 2.07 -2.92
CA ILE A 328 -37.37 3.40 -3.19
C ILE A 328 -38.17 4.10 -4.30
N LYS A 329 -38.55 3.36 -5.34
CA LYS A 329 -39.40 3.87 -6.42
C LYS A 329 -40.78 4.31 -5.93
N ASN A 330 -41.44 3.50 -5.09
CA ASN A 330 -42.73 3.83 -4.49
C ASN A 330 -42.69 5.09 -3.62
N ARG A 331 -41.51 5.48 -3.11
CA ARG A 331 -41.28 6.71 -2.34
C ARG A 331 -41.04 7.95 -3.22
N GLY A 332 -41.09 7.79 -4.55
CA GLY A 332 -41.04 8.87 -5.52
C GLY A 332 -39.66 9.17 -6.09
N VAL A 333 -38.72 8.23 -5.98
CA VAL A 333 -37.39 8.35 -6.63
C VAL A 333 -37.45 7.72 -8.02
N ASN A 334 -36.89 8.42 -9.01
CA ASN A 334 -36.81 7.92 -10.39
C ASN A 334 -35.64 6.95 -10.57
N ILE A 335 -35.77 5.74 -10.01
CA ILE A 335 -34.72 4.73 -9.92
C ILE A 335 -34.89 3.61 -10.97
N TYR A 336 -33.77 3.21 -11.56
CA TYR A 336 -33.66 2.20 -12.60
C TYR A 336 -32.59 1.16 -12.22
N PRO A 337 -32.93 -0.13 -12.13
CA PRO A 337 -31.96 -1.19 -11.90
C PRO A 337 -31.09 -1.41 -13.15
N VAL A 338 -29.78 -1.52 -12.96
CA VAL A 338 -28.80 -1.74 -14.03
C VAL A 338 -28.72 -3.21 -14.43
N ASP A 339 -28.50 -3.50 -15.73
CA ASP A 339 -28.29 -4.87 -16.23
C ASP A 339 -26.83 -5.32 -15.99
N LYS A 340 -26.61 -6.11 -14.93
CA LYS A 340 -25.28 -6.66 -14.56
C LYS A 340 -24.99 -8.00 -15.24
N PHE A 341 -24.70 -7.96 -16.54
CA PHE A 341 -24.30 -9.15 -17.32
C PHE A 341 -22.87 -9.64 -16.99
N PRO A 342 -22.48 -10.89 -17.34
CA PRO A 342 -21.11 -11.36 -17.17
C PRO A 342 -20.10 -10.45 -17.89
N GLY A 343 -19.13 -9.92 -17.14
CA GLY A 343 -18.16 -8.94 -17.66
C GLY A 343 -18.61 -7.47 -17.60
N SER A 344 -19.78 -7.17 -17.03
CA SER A 344 -20.27 -5.79 -16.83
C SER A 344 -19.35 -4.92 -15.96
N ILE A 345 -18.62 -5.52 -15.01
CA ILE A 345 -17.60 -4.83 -14.21
C ILE A 345 -16.52 -4.27 -15.12
N LYS A 346 -15.88 -5.14 -15.90
CA LYS A 346 -14.83 -4.77 -16.85
C LYS A 346 -15.31 -3.76 -17.88
N ALA A 347 -16.50 -3.99 -18.47
CA ALA A 347 -17.07 -3.07 -19.45
C ALA A 347 -17.28 -1.65 -18.90
N GLY A 348 -17.71 -1.53 -17.64
CA GLY A 348 -17.85 -0.26 -16.96
C GLY A 348 -16.50 0.42 -16.66
N ILE A 349 -15.53 -0.35 -16.15
CA ILE A 349 -14.16 0.13 -15.89
C ILE A 349 -13.50 0.64 -17.17
N ASP A 350 -13.53 -0.16 -18.25
CA ASP A 350 -12.94 0.17 -19.54
C ASP A 350 -13.57 1.46 -20.09
N LYS A 351 -14.91 1.59 -19.99
CA LYS A 351 -15.59 2.81 -20.43
C LYS A 351 -15.19 4.05 -19.64
N ILE A 352 -14.95 3.93 -18.33
CA ILE A 352 -14.44 5.03 -17.50
C ILE A 352 -13.00 5.38 -17.90
N LYS A 353 -12.14 4.38 -18.17
CA LYS A 353 -10.75 4.59 -18.60
C LYS A 353 -10.63 5.25 -19.97
N ASP A 354 -11.60 5.06 -20.84
CA ASP A 354 -11.68 5.73 -22.14
C ASP A 354 -12.03 7.23 -22.02
N MET A 355 -12.41 7.70 -20.83
CA MET A 355 -12.80 9.09 -20.55
C MET A 355 -11.76 9.80 -19.67
N GLU A 356 -11.71 11.13 -19.74
CA GLU A 356 -11.00 11.92 -18.72
C GLU A 356 -11.86 11.99 -17.46
N PHE A 357 -11.35 11.55 -16.32
CA PHE A 357 -12.11 11.44 -15.08
C PHE A 357 -11.77 12.59 -14.13
N PHE A 358 -12.77 13.39 -13.74
CA PHE A 358 -12.67 14.43 -12.75
C PHE A 358 -13.59 14.19 -11.54
N VAL A 359 -13.07 14.47 -10.34
CA VAL A 359 -13.79 14.35 -9.06
C VAL A 359 -13.81 15.70 -8.34
N THR A 360 -14.92 16.05 -7.70
CA THR A 360 -15.00 17.28 -6.88
C THR A 360 -14.12 17.16 -5.63
N GLU A 361 -13.45 18.24 -5.24
CA GLU A 361 -12.47 18.24 -4.12
C GLU A 361 -13.06 17.82 -2.76
N ARG A 362 -14.37 18.02 -2.58
CA ARG A 362 -15.11 17.61 -1.37
C ARG A 362 -15.43 16.11 -1.29
N SER A 363 -15.24 15.36 -2.38
CA SER A 363 -15.58 13.94 -2.47
C SER A 363 -14.45 13.06 -1.91
N TYR A 364 -14.18 13.20 -0.62
CA TYR A 364 -13.06 12.54 0.06
C TYR A 364 -13.13 11.01 -0.02
N ASN A 365 -14.33 10.41 0.02
CA ASN A 365 -14.47 8.97 -0.05
C ASN A 365 -14.23 8.46 -1.48
N ILE A 366 -14.69 9.20 -2.50
CA ILE A 366 -14.38 8.86 -3.91
C ILE A 366 -12.87 8.91 -4.14
N ILE A 367 -12.19 9.97 -3.68
CA ILE A 367 -10.73 10.11 -3.80
C ILE A 367 -10.02 8.95 -3.09
N THR A 368 -10.52 8.54 -1.92
CA THR A 368 -9.99 7.41 -1.16
C THR A 368 -10.15 6.10 -1.92
N GLU A 369 -11.33 5.82 -2.46
CA GLU A 369 -11.57 4.63 -3.29
C GLU A 369 -10.71 4.65 -4.57
N LEU A 370 -10.62 5.78 -5.28
CA LEU A 370 -9.77 5.91 -6.47
C LEU A 370 -8.30 5.56 -6.23
N ARG A 371 -7.78 5.86 -5.04
CA ARG A 371 -6.40 5.54 -4.64
C ARG A 371 -6.21 4.10 -4.20
N LYS A 372 -7.26 3.46 -3.69
CA LYS A 372 -7.22 2.13 -3.05
C LYS A 372 -7.79 1.01 -3.90
N TYR A 373 -8.63 1.33 -4.88
CA TYR A 373 -9.27 0.37 -5.75
C TYR A 373 -8.25 -0.15 -6.77
N VAL A 374 -7.73 -1.34 -6.50
CA VAL A 374 -6.65 -1.99 -7.24
C VAL A 374 -7.13 -3.24 -7.97
N TRP A 375 -6.35 -3.70 -8.95
CA TRP A 375 -6.51 -5.03 -9.49
C TRP A 375 -6.18 -6.09 -8.43
N ASP A 376 -6.97 -7.15 -8.39
CA ASP A 376 -6.72 -8.32 -7.53
C ASP A 376 -5.49 -9.09 -8.03
N LYS A 377 -4.91 -9.94 -7.17
CA LYS A 377 -3.73 -10.75 -7.48
C LYS A 377 -4.05 -12.23 -7.43
N ASP A 378 -3.45 -13.01 -8.33
CA ASP A 378 -3.49 -14.46 -8.27
C ASP A 378 -2.66 -14.99 -7.08
N LYS A 379 -2.69 -16.31 -6.87
CA LYS A 379 -1.93 -16.97 -5.79
C LYS A 379 -0.41 -16.78 -5.89
N ASP A 380 0.07 -16.47 -7.08
CA ASP A 380 1.48 -16.26 -7.40
C ASP A 380 1.88 -14.78 -7.29
N GLY A 381 0.92 -13.88 -7.00
CA GLY A 381 1.13 -12.45 -6.80
C GLY A 381 1.01 -11.59 -8.05
N ASN A 382 0.58 -12.14 -9.21
CA ASN A 382 0.39 -11.39 -10.43
C ASN A 382 -1.01 -10.76 -10.48
N TYR A 383 -1.11 -9.52 -10.96
CA TYR A 383 -2.40 -8.88 -11.14
C TYR A 383 -3.29 -9.62 -12.16
N ILE A 384 -4.55 -9.85 -11.79
CA ILE A 384 -5.58 -10.40 -12.66
C ILE A 384 -6.54 -9.30 -13.13
N ASN A 385 -7.32 -9.59 -14.17
CA ASN A 385 -8.28 -8.64 -14.76
C ASN A 385 -9.60 -8.51 -13.97
N GLU A 386 -9.53 -8.71 -12.66
CA GLU A 386 -10.63 -8.55 -11.72
C GLU A 386 -10.15 -7.59 -10.63
N PRO A 387 -10.92 -6.54 -10.30
CA PRO A 387 -10.55 -5.65 -9.21
C PRO A 387 -10.81 -6.30 -7.86
N VAL A 388 -10.10 -5.85 -6.82
CA VAL A 388 -10.37 -6.30 -5.44
C VAL A 388 -11.80 -5.94 -5.02
N ASP A 389 -12.43 -6.80 -4.24
CA ASP A 389 -13.75 -6.56 -3.64
C ASP A 389 -13.63 -5.73 -2.35
N GLU A 390 -12.87 -4.64 -2.42
CA GLU A 390 -12.69 -3.67 -1.35
C GLU A 390 -12.55 -2.27 -1.93
N TYR A 391 -13.03 -1.25 -1.21
CA TYR A 391 -12.98 0.15 -1.64
C TYR A 391 -13.65 0.39 -3.01
N ASN A 392 -14.81 -0.24 -3.23
CA ASN A 392 -15.47 -0.27 -4.53
C ASN A 392 -16.88 0.34 -4.56
N HIS A 393 -17.47 0.75 -3.44
CA HIS A 393 -18.91 1.12 -3.40
C HIS A 393 -19.22 2.39 -4.22
N LEU A 394 -18.44 3.47 -4.06
CA LEU A 394 -18.63 4.68 -4.88
C LEU A 394 -18.19 4.43 -6.33
N MET A 395 -17.14 3.63 -6.53
CA MET A 395 -16.71 3.22 -7.86
C MET A 395 -17.78 2.40 -8.60
N ASP A 396 -18.50 1.55 -7.88
CA ASP A 396 -19.62 0.76 -8.37
C ASP A 396 -20.84 1.63 -8.63
N ALA A 397 -21.15 2.58 -7.76
CA ALA A 397 -22.16 3.59 -8.02
C ALA A 397 -21.88 4.33 -9.35
N ILE A 398 -20.65 4.83 -9.56
CA ILE A 398 -20.23 5.48 -10.80
C ILE A 398 -20.36 4.51 -12.00
N ARG A 399 -19.96 3.25 -11.81
CA ARG A 399 -20.07 2.20 -12.83
C ARG A 399 -21.52 1.94 -13.22
N TYR A 400 -22.45 1.91 -12.28
CA TYR A 400 -23.88 1.74 -12.55
C TYR A 400 -24.44 2.92 -13.34
N TYR A 401 -24.03 4.14 -13.03
CA TYR A 401 -24.33 5.29 -13.87
C TYR A 401 -23.78 5.10 -15.30
N VAL A 402 -22.54 4.66 -15.47
CA VAL A 402 -21.95 4.44 -16.80
C VAL A 402 -22.70 3.35 -17.58
N LEU A 403 -22.96 2.21 -16.96
CA LEU A 403 -23.70 1.10 -17.57
C LEU A 403 -25.12 1.54 -17.97
N GLY A 404 -25.87 2.14 -17.04
CA GLY A 404 -27.27 2.51 -17.25
C GLY A 404 -27.43 3.72 -18.17
N CYS A 405 -26.72 4.81 -17.91
CA CYS A 405 -26.87 6.09 -18.60
C CYS A 405 -26.12 6.16 -19.93
N LEU A 406 -24.86 5.70 -19.97
CA LEU A 406 -24.00 5.85 -21.15
C LEU A 406 -24.10 4.66 -22.09
N LEU A 407 -24.20 3.44 -21.55
CA LEU A 407 -24.28 2.21 -22.35
C LEU A 407 -25.73 1.70 -22.52
N GLY A 408 -26.71 2.34 -21.87
CA GLY A 408 -28.14 2.00 -22.01
C GLY A 408 -28.53 0.66 -21.41
N ARG A 409 -27.73 0.12 -20.48
CA ARG A 409 -27.91 -1.20 -19.85
C ARG A 409 -28.75 -1.10 -18.59
N ILE A 410 -30.06 -0.92 -18.77
CA ILE A 410 -31.04 -0.98 -17.67
C ILE A 410 -31.95 -2.19 -17.82
N LEU A 411 -32.34 -2.82 -16.72
CA LEU A 411 -33.34 -3.87 -16.75
C LEU A 411 -34.71 -3.25 -17.06
N LYS A 412 -35.36 -3.74 -18.12
CA LYS A 412 -36.72 -3.30 -18.45
C LYS A 412 -37.68 -3.86 -17.39
N PRO A 413 -38.67 -3.08 -16.93
CA PRO A 413 -39.75 -3.62 -16.11
C PRO A 413 -40.40 -4.79 -16.85
N LYS A 414 -40.60 -5.93 -16.18
CA LYS A 414 -41.48 -6.98 -16.72
C LYS A 414 -42.87 -6.39 -16.82
N ASP A 415 -43.36 -6.20 -18.04
CA ASP A 415 -44.75 -5.86 -18.28
C ASP A 415 -45.60 -7.11 -17.98
N LEU A 416 -46.28 -7.10 -16.82
CA LEU A 416 -47.16 -8.17 -16.38
C LEU A 416 -48.62 -7.90 -16.73
N THR A 417 -48.93 -6.81 -17.45
CA THR A 417 -50.31 -6.41 -17.76
C THR A 417 -51.06 -7.43 -18.62
N GLY A 418 -50.34 -8.27 -19.38
CA GLY A 418 -50.92 -9.37 -20.17
C GLY A 418 -51.02 -10.73 -19.48
N ILE A 419 -50.65 -10.86 -18.20
CA ILE A 419 -50.64 -12.16 -17.49
C ILE A 419 -51.92 -12.41 -16.68
N PHE A 420 -52.72 -11.37 -16.43
CA PHE A 420 -53.98 -11.45 -15.68
C PHE A 420 -55.23 -11.11 -16.51
N THR A 421 -55.22 -11.37 -17.82
CA THR A 421 -56.45 -11.44 -18.60
C THR A 421 -57.00 -12.87 -18.53
N HIS A 422 -57.90 -13.10 -17.58
CA HIS A 422 -58.83 -14.24 -17.59
C HIS A 422 -60.09 -13.89 -18.37
#